data_AF-A0A2E5M7T1-F1
#
_entry.id   AF-A0A2E5M7T1-F1
#
_cell.length_a   1.000
_cell.length_b   1.000
_cell.length_c   1.000
_cell.angle_alpha   90.00
_cell.angle_beta   90.00
_cell.angle_gamma   90.00
#
_symmetry.space_group_name_H-M   'P 1'
#
loop_
_entity.id
_entity.type
_entity.pdbx_description
1 polymer ?
#
loop_
_entity_poly.entity_id
_entity_poly.type
_entity_poly.pdbx_seq_one_letter_code
_entity_poly.pdbx_strand_id
1 'polypeptide(L)'
;MQIFNESPVLADEIDRLGHMNVQFYMTRVGRANRELLESLGVSDQSALTALRHTDVFSRFHQEQFEGATLRVSGGLIALGTDWARAYFEIRNAGNEQLAASFIIESTLVTLATREPCAFPANVEQHPDVIEVPAQGGPRSLQLGAPRTDVTLARLEERVVDPGPTNTMSGRFEYGIDPEACDEYGFLREGVNPMFGGRRRPPADEDGSFGPPILTTNEGHRLGWAIMETRSVSLQTPRANDTLVSVGADVALARKSRQSRRWTFVRHTGKLIGIHDHVAVALDLDERRAIEIPNSMRRDMEQNYLPDLA
;
A
#
# COMPACT_ATOMS: atom_id res chain seq x y z
N MET A 1 1.43 -17.33 -16.56
CA MET A 1 1.07 -16.99 -15.17
C MET A 1 0.33 -18.16 -14.57
N GLN A 2 0.70 -18.57 -13.37
CA GLN A 2 0.03 -19.61 -12.60
C GLN A 2 -1.19 -19.02 -11.88
N ILE A 3 -2.25 -19.82 -11.70
CA ILE A 3 -3.41 -19.47 -10.88
C ILE A 3 -3.15 -19.98 -9.46
N PHE A 4 -3.31 -19.11 -8.46
CA PHE A 4 -3.06 -19.42 -7.04
C PHE A 4 -4.34 -19.52 -6.22
N ASN A 5 -5.30 -18.64 -6.49
CA ASN A 5 -6.52 -18.57 -5.68
C ASN A 5 -7.72 -18.15 -6.52
N GLU A 6 -8.88 -18.69 -6.17
CA GLU A 6 -10.17 -18.16 -6.60
C GLU A 6 -11.09 -18.07 -5.37
N SER A 7 -11.62 -16.88 -5.09
CA SER A 7 -12.44 -16.64 -3.89
C SER A 7 -13.52 -15.59 -4.13
N PRO A 8 -14.70 -15.72 -3.50
CA PRO A 8 -15.74 -14.69 -3.57
C PRO A 8 -15.34 -13.45 -2.76
N VAL A 9 -15.91 -12.31 -3.11
CA VAL A 9 -15.94 -11.10 -2.27
C VAL A 9 -17.04 -11.26 -1.23
N LEU A 10 -16.68 -11.16 0.05
CA LEU A 10 -17.60 -11.32 1.17
C LEU A 10 -18.21 -9.97 1.59
N ALA A 11 -19.35 -10.00 2.27
CA ALA A 11 -20.05 -8.81 2.74
C ALA A 11 -19.19 -7.95 3.70
N ASP A 12 -18.40 -8.59 4.56
CA ASP A 12 -17.50 -7.92 5.50
C ASP A 12 -16.23 -7.35 4.84
N GLU A 13 -16.05 -7.61 3.53
CA GLU A 13 -14.98 -7.03 2.73
C GLU A 13 -15.36 -5.71 2.04
N ILE A 14 -16.65 -5.36 2.07
CA ILE A 14 -17.20 -4.17 1.45
C ILE A 14 -17.06 -2.98 2.39
N ASP A 15 -16.46 -1.90 1.89
CA ASP A 15 -16.40 -0.65 2.62
C ASP A 15 -17.64 0.22 2.41
N ARG A 16 -17.73 1.32 3.15
CA ARG A 16 -18.85 2.26 3.14
C ARG A 16 -19.06 2.99 1.81
N LEU A 17 -18.13 2.85 0.84
CA LEU A 17 -18.34 3.32 -0.54
C LEU A 17 -19.03 2.25 -1.41
N GLY A 18 -19.31 1.07 -0.85
CA GLY A 18 -20.11 0.01 -1.46
C GLY A 18 -19.30 -0.94 -2.35
N HIS A 19 -17.98 -0.97 -2.22
CA HIS A 19 -17.10 -1.87 -2.98
C HIS A 19 -16.01 -2.47 -2.08
N MET A 20 -15.34 -3.51 -2.57
CA MET A 20 -14.30 -4.21 -1.83
C MET A 20 -13.16 -3.27 -1.43
N ASN A 21 -12.81 -3.28 -0.15
CA ASN A 21 -11.73 -2.45 0.35
C ASN A 21 -10.37 -2.92 -0.20
N VAL A 22 -9.48 -1.95 -0.50
CA VAL A 22 -8.13 -2.20 -1.05
C VAL A 22 -7.30 -3.22 -0.25
N GLN A 23 -7.50 -3.32 1.07
CA GLN A 23 -6.79 -4.27 1.92
C GLN A 23 -7.07 -5.75 1.56
N PHE A 24 -8.26 -6.04 1.04
CA PHE A 24 -8.67 -7.41 0.71
C PHE A 24 -8.11 -7.89 -0.63
N TYR A 25 -7.76 -6.95 -1.53
CA TYR A 25 -6.91 -7.26 -2.68
C TYR A 25 -5.52 -7.68 -2.20
N MET A 26 -4.91 -6.92 -1.27
CA MET A 26 -3.60 -7.24 -0.71
C MET A 26 -3.59 -8.57 0.04
N THR A 27 -4.66 -8.87 0.80
CA THR A 27 -4.78 -10.16 1.50
C THR A 27 -4.74 -11.34 0.53
N ARG A 28 -5.46 -11.24 -0.60
CA ARG A 28 -5.49 -12.27 -1.64
C ARG A 28 -4.12 -12.41 -2.33
N VAL A 29 -3.51 -11.29 -2.72
CA VAL A 29 -2.21 -11.30 -3.38
C VAL A 29 -1.09 -11.76 -2.44
N GLY A 30 -1.11 -11.36 -1.17
CA GLY A 30 -0.13 -11.80 -0.18
C GLY A 30 -0.17 -13.32 0.07
N ARG A 31 -1.35 -13.95 -0.04
CA ARG A 31 -1.46 -15.43 -0.03
C ARG A 31 -0.82 -16.04 -1.27
N ALA A 32 -1.15 -15.53 -2.46
CA ALA A 32 -0.57 -15.99 -3.71
C ALA A 32 0.96 -15.79 -3.77
N ASN A 33 1.46 -14.70 -3.19
CA ASN A 33 2.90 -14.42 -3.09
C ASN A 33 3.62 -15.46 -2.21
N ARG A 34 3.06 -15.79 -1.05
CA ARG A 34 3.63 -16.86 -0.22
C ARG A 34 3.61 -18.21 -0.93
N GLU A 35 2.50 -18.57 -1.55
CA GLU A 35 2.38 -19.84 -2.28
C GLU A 35 3.38 -19.94 -3.45
N LEU A 36 3.57 -18.85 -4.21
CA LEU A 36 4.60 -18.78 -5.25
C LEU A 36 5.99 -19.00 -4.65
N LEU A 37 6.35 -18.26 -3.60
CA LEU A 37 7.67 -18.36 -2.98
C LEU A 37 7.91 -19.76 -2.38
N GLU A 38 6.92 -20.33 -1.70
CA GLU A 38 6.98 -21.69 -1.16
C GLU A 38 7.23 -22.72 -2.27
N SER A 39 6.61 -22.56 -3.44
CA SER A 39 6.84 -23.45 -4.59
C SER A 39 8.27 -23.40 -5.13
N LEU A 40 8.97 -22.28 -4.94
CA LEU A 40 10.38 -22.09 -5.28
C LEU A 40 11.33 -22.61 -4.19
N GLY A 41 10.80 -23.17 -3.10
CA GLY A 41 11.57 -23.54 -1.91
C GLY A 41 11.90 -22.35 -0.98
N VAL A 42 11.38 -21.16 -1.29
CA VAL A 42 11.49 -19.97 -0.44
C VAL A 42 10.33 -19.98 0.56
N SER A 43 10.55 -20.57 1.72
CA SER A 43 9.61 -20.48 2.83
C SER A 43 10.25 -19.83 4.04
N ASP A 44 9.43 -19.50 5.04
CA ASP A 44 9.90 -19.17 6.38
C ASP A 44 10.53 -20.45 6.99
N GLN A 45 11.72 -20.82 6.52
CA GLN A 45 12.33 -22.14 6.70
C GLN A 45 12.71 -22.47 8.15
N SER A 46 12.68 -21.49 9.05
CA SER A 46 13.03 -21.64 10.45
C SER A 46 12.17 -20.74 11.32
N ALA A 47 12.05 -21.08 12.60
CA ALA A 47 11.53 -20.18 13.62
C ALA A 47 12.36 -18.88 13.80
N LEU A 48 13.35 -18.61 12.94
CA LEU A 48 14.31 -17.52 13.04
C LEU A 48 14.31 -16.57 11.82
N THR A 49 13.57 -16.88 10.76
CA THR A 49 13.54 -16.08 9.51
C THR A 49 12.11 -15.74 9.12
N ALA A 50 11.91 -14.64 8.41
CA ALA A 50 10.62 -14.26 7.85
C ALA A 50 10.76 -13.56 6.50
N LEU A 51 9.80 -13.80 5.61
CA LEU A 51 9.58 -12.99 4.42
C LEU A 51 8.94 -11.65 4.75
N ARG A 52 9.48 -10.59 4.13
CA ARG A 52 9.04 -9.20 4.31
C ARG A 52 8.77 -8.56 2.97
N HIS A 53 7.65 -7.86 2.84
CA HIS A 53 7.45 -7.02 1.67
C HIS A 53 8.26 -5.72 1.80
N THR A 54 9.25 -5.53 0.93
CA THR A 54 10.12 -4.34 0.92
C THR A 54 9.65 -3.27 -0.06
N ASP A 55 9.06 -3.67 -1.19
CA ASP A 55 8.45 -2.76 -2.17
C ASP A 55 7.17 -3.37 -2.74
N VAL A 56 6.05 -2.68 -2.56
CA VAL A 56 4.73 -3.12 -3.02
C VAL A 56 4.13 -2.04 -3.89
N PHE A 57 4.06 -2.32 -5.19
CA PHE A 57 3.33 -1.51 -6.15
C PHE A 57 1.97 -2.14 -6.45
N SER A 58 0.93 -1.31 -6.56
CA SER A 58 -0.40 -1.75 -6.97
C SER A 58 -1.06 -0.77 -7.93
N ARG A 59 -1.93 -1.31 -8.80
CA ARG A 59 -2.88 -0.55 -9.61
C ARG A 59 -4.28 -1.12 -9.45
N PHE A 60 -5.26 -0.25 -9.32
CA PHE A 60 -6.67 -0.59 -9.25
C PHE A 60 -7.34 -0.17 -10.56
N HIS A 61 -7.99 -1.12 -11.21
CA HIS A 61 -8.57 -0.96 -12.55
C HIS A 61 -10.09 -0.94 -12.52
N GLN A 62 -10.71 -1.77 -11.68
CA GLN A 62 -12.16 -1.89 -11.56
C GLN A 62 -12.59 -2.23 -10.14
N GLU A 63 -13.62 -1.54 -9.65
CA GLU A 63 -14.27 -1.84 -8.37
C GLU A 63 -14.90 -3.24 -8.39
N GLN A 64 -14.82 -3.95 -7.26
CA GLN A 64 -15.43 -5.25 -7.09
C GLN A 64 -16.49 -5.20 -6.00
N PHE A 65 -17.57 -5.95 -6.19
CA PHE A 65 -18.76 -5.92 -5.33
C PHE A 65 -18.96 -7.27 -4.65
N GLU A 66 -19.79 -7.28 -3.61
CA GLU A 66 -20.16 -8.49 -2.88
C GLU A 66 -20.61 -9.60 -3.85
N GLY A 67 -20.16 -10.82 -3.59
CA GLY A 67 -20.51 -11.99 -4.40
C GLY A 67 -19.70 -12.16 -5.69
N ALA A 68 -18.94 -11.15 -6.13
CA ALA A 68 -18.03 -11.31 -7.26
C ALA A 68 -16.97 -12.38 -6.95
N THR A 69 -16.71 -13.30 -7.88
CA THR A 69 -15.62 -14.28 -7.73
C THR A 69 -14.35 -13.71 -8.33
N LEU A 70 -13.27 -13.67 -7.56
CA LEU A 70 -11.98 -13.11 -7.96
C LEU A 70 -10.92 -14.20 -8.06
N ARG A 71 -10.26 -14.27 -9.22
CA ARG A 71 -9.12 -15.15 -9.50
C ARG A 71 -7.81 -14.38 -9.39
N VAL A 72 -6.88 -14.90 -8.61
CA VAL A 72 -5.51 -14.39 -8.48
C VAL A 72 -4.57 -15.25 -9.32
N SER A 73 -3.88 -14.61 -10.26
CA SER A 73 -2.84 -15.24 -11.08
C SER A 73 -1.54 -14.45 -10.97
N GLY A 74 -0.40 -15.09 -11.16
CA GLY A 74 0.88 -14.41 -11.08
C GLY A 74 2.06 -15.23 -11.54
N GLY A 75 3.25 -14.74 -11.24
CA GLY A 75 4.51 -15.42 -11.49
C GLY A 75 5.71 -14.57 -11.09
N LEU A 76 6.87 -15.20 -11.07
CA LEU A 76 8.12 -14.58 -10.68
C LEU A 76 8.64 -13.68 -11.80
N ILE A 77 9.04 -12.45 -11.48
CA ILE A 77 9.71 -11.52 -12.41
C ILE A 77 11.22 -11.74 -12.35
N ALA A 78 11.75 -11.83 -11.12
CA ALA A 78 13.17 -11.99 -10.88
C ALA A 78 13.42 -12.60 -9.50
N LEU A 79 14.54 -13.33 -9.38
CA LEU A 79 15.02 -13.90 -8.13
C LEU A 79 16.45 -13.44 -7.89
N GLY A 80 16.70 -12.90 -6.69
CA GLY A 80 18.02 -12.58 -6.18
C GLY A 80 18.49 -13.58 -5.13
N THR A 81 19.56 -13.23 -4.43
CA THR A 81 20.13 -14.08 -3.37
C THR A 81 19.31 -14.09 -2.08
N ASP A 82 18.60 -13.01 -1.79
CA ASP A 82 17.87 -12.74 -0.54
C ASP A 82 16.52 -12.06 -0.80
N TRP A 83 16.20 -11.76 -2.07
CA TRP A 83 14.98 -11.10 -2.49
C TRP A 83 14.35 -11.77 -3.71
N ALA A 84 13.04 -11.68 -3.83
CA ALA A 84 12.26 -12.16 -4.97
C ALA A 84 11.25 -11.09 -5.38
N ARG A 85 11.10 -10.88 -6.69
CA ARG A 85 10.11 -9.94 -7.23
C ARG A 85 9.09 -10.70 -8.05
N ALA A 86 7.82 -10.52 -7.76
CA ALA A 86 6.73 -11.22 -8.41
C ALA A 86 5.63 -10.25 -8.89
N TYR A 87 4.95 -10.66 -9.97
CA TYR A 87 3.78 -9.97 -10.51
C TYR A 87 2.53 -10.78 -10.19
N PHE A 88 1.46 -10.08 -9.82
CA PHE A 88 0.14 -10.68 -9.64
C PHE A 88 -0.94 -9.82 -10.30
N GLU A 89 -1.98 -10.47 -10.78
CA GLU A 89 -3.21 -9.82 -11.19
C GLU A 89 -4.43 -10.51 -10.59
N ILE A 90 -5.45 -9.70 -10.31
CA ILE A 90 -6.76 -10.13 -9.84
C ILE A 90 -7.75 -9.87 -10.96
N ARG A 91 -8.43 -10.91 -11.42
CA ARG A 91 -9.52 -10.82 -12.40
C ARG A 91 -10.83 -11.28 -11.80
N ASN A 92 -11.92 -10.68 -12.24
CA ASN A 92 -13.24 -11.22 -11.98
C ASN A 92 -13.46 -12.48 -12.83
N ALA A 93 -13.66 -13.62 -12.20
CA ALA A 93 -13.75 -14.92 -12.88
C ALA A 93 -15.02 -15.06 -13.75
N GLY A 94 -16.06 -14.25 -13.49
CA GLY A 94 -17.31 -14.28 -14.26
C GLY A 94 -17.23 -13.54 -15.59
N ASN A 95 -16.34 -12.56 -15.73
CA ASN A 95 -16.26 -11.70 -16.92
C ASN A 95 -14.82 -11.41 -17.39
N GLU A 96 -13.81 -12.00 -16.74
CA GLU A 96 -12.37 -11.87 -17.01
C GLU A 96 -11.81 -10.44 -16.93
N GLN A 97 -12.57 -9.48 -16.40
CA GLN A 97 -12.11 -8.10 -16.24
C GLN A 97 -11.00 -8.01 -15.19
N LEU A 98 -9.96 -7.26 -15.52
CA LEU A 98 -8.86 -6.95 -14.60
C LEU A 98 -9.36 -6.00 -13.51
N ALA A 99 -9.30 -6.45 -12.27
CA ALA A 99 -9.69 -5.68 -11.10
C ALA A 99 -8.50 -4.92 -10.51
N ALA A 100 -7.38 -5.60 -10.31
CA ALA A 100 -6.16 -5.02 -9.75
C ALA A 100 -4.90 -5.76 -10.22
N SER A 101 -3.76 -5.09 -10.19
CA SER A 101 -2.44 -5.67 -10.48
C SER A 101 -1.41 -5.24 -9.45
N PHE A 102 -0.44 -6.10 -9.18
CA PHE A 102 0.56 -5.91 -8.12
C PHE A 102 1.94 -6.31 -8.61
N ILE A 103 2.95 -5.57 -8.15
CA ILE A 103 4.35 -5.99 -8.20
C ILE A 103 4.85 -5.96 -6.76
N ILE A 104 5.31 -7.11 -6.26
CA ILE A 104 5.75 -7.27 -4.88
C ILE A 104 7.20 -7.71 -4.89
N GLU A 105 8.04 -6.97 -4.17
CA GLU A 105 9.36 -7.42 -3.77
C GLU A 105 9.32 -7.95 -2.35
N SER A 106 9.78 -9.18 -2.19
CA SER A 106 9.85 -9.89 -0.90
C SER A 106 11.31 -10.17 -0.58
N THR A 107 11.75 -9.79 0.61
CA THR A 107 13.12 -10.04 1.11
C THR A 107 13.05 -10.99 2.29
N LEU A 108 13.92 -12.00 2.32
CA LEU A 108 14.08 -12.86 3.49
C LEU A 108 14.94 -12.14 4.52
N VAL A 109 14.46 -12.06 5.75
CA VAL A 109 15.20 -11.43 6.85
C VAL A 109 15.30 -12.34 8.07
N THR A 110 16.30 -12.10 8.90
CA THR A 110 16.39 -12.72 10.22
C THR A 110 15.39 -12.04 11.18
N LEU A 111 14.63 -12.80 11.96
CA LEU A 111 13.64 -12.25 12.90
C LEU A 111 14.27 -11.37 13.98
N ALA A 112 15.42 -11.78 14.51
CA ALA A 112 16.11 -11.09 15.60
C ALA A 112 16.69 -9.71 15.22
N THR A 113 17.16 -9.55 13.97
CA THR A 113 17.85 -8.32 13.53
C THR A 113 17.10 -7.54 12.45
N ARG A 114 16.21 -8.21 11.70
CA ARG A 114 15.57 -7.71 10.48
C ARG A 114 16.54 -7.40 9.35
N GLU A 115 17.74 -7.94 9.41
CA GLU A 115 18.72 -7.84 8.33
C GLU A 115 18.42 -8.89 7.25
N PRO A 116 18.63 -8.56 5.97
CA PRO A 116 18.49 -9.51 4.87
C PRO A 116 19.38 -10.74 5.07
N CYS A 117 18.87 -11.91 4.74
CA CYS A 117 19.64 -13.15 4.73
C CYS A 117 19.39 -13.92 3.45
N ALA A 118 20.42 -14.64 3.00
CA ALA A 118 20.35 -15.38 1.77
C ALA A 118 19.24 -16.44 1.84
N PHE A 119 18.56 -16.60 0.71
CA PHE A 119 17.67 -17.71 0.47
C PHE A 119 18.41 -19.04 0.66
N PRO A 120 17.71 -20.07 1.15
CA PRO A 120 18.31 -21.37 1.39
C PRO A 120 18.81 -22.04 0.11
N ALA A 121 19.80 -22.93 0.24
CA ALA A 121 20.46 -23.56 -0.91
C ALA A 121 19.53 -24.48 -1.73
N ASN A 122 18.39 -24.90 -1.16
CA ASN A 122 17.38 -25.71 -1.84
C ASN A 122 16.41 -24.88 -2.69
N VAL A 123 16.55 -23.55 -2.71
CA VAL A 123 15.76 -22.69 -3.58
C VAL A 123 16.07 -23.00 -5.03
N GLU A 124 15.03 -23.00 -5.86
CA GLU A 124 15.15 -23.22 -7.29
C GLU A 124 16.10 -22.18 -7.91
N GLN A 125 17.18 -22.66 -8.54
CA GLN A 125 18.25 -21.79 -9.05
C GLN A 125 17.91 -21.16 -10.41
N HIS A 126 16.98 -21.76 -11.15
CA HIS A 126 16.57 -21.34 -12.49
C HIS A 126 15.05 -21.38 -12.66
N PRO A 127 14.31 -20.61 -11.84
CA PRO A 127 12.86 -20.62 -11.91
C PRO A 127 12.37 -20.00 -13.22
N ASP A 128 11.21 -20.46 -13.68
CA ASP A 128 10.51 -19.80 -14.78
C ASP A 128 10.12 -18.38 -14.39
N VAL A 129 10.57 -17.41 -15.19
CA VAL A 129 10.24 -15.99 -15.01
C VAL A 129 9.25 -15.51 -16.06
N ILE A 130 8.48 -14.48 -15.70
CA ILE A 130 7.50 -13.84 -16.57
C ILE A 130 7.85 -12.37 -16.80
N GLU A 131 7.44 -11.86 -17.96
CA GLU A 131 7.41 -10.42 -18.20
C GLU A 131 6.16 -9.81 -17.57
N VAL A 132 6.28 -8.58 -17.06
CA VAL A 132 5.16 -7.82 -16.51
C VAL A 132 4.25 -7.40 -17.67
N PRO A 133 2.95 -7.79 -17.68
CA PRO A 133 2.01 -7.33 -18.70
C PRO A 133 1.90 -5.81 -18.74
N ALA A 134 1.79 -5.22 -19.94
CA ALA A 134 1.75 -3.76 -20.12
C ALA A 134 0.65 -3.07 -19.29
N GLN A 135 -0.52 -3.72 -19.17
CA GLN A 135 -1.64 -3.24 -18.34
C GLN A 135 -1.37 -3.26 -16.83
N GLY A 136 -0.42 -4.08 -16.37
CA GLY A 136 -0.07 -4.24 -14.96
C GLY A 136 1.11 -3.38 -14.50
N GLY A 137 1.92 -2.89 -15.45
CA GLY A 137 3.05 -2.00 -15.17
C GLY A 137 2.62 -0.59 -14.72
N PRO A 138 3.55 0.20 -14.16
CA PRO A 138 3.26 1.55 -13.68
C PRO A 138 2.83 2.52 -14.79
N ARG A 139 1.87 3.40 -14.50
CA ARG A 139 1.45 4.47 -15.41
C ARG A 139 1.95 5.85 -14.96
N SER A 140 1.91 6.14 -13.67
CA SER A 140 2.24 7.44 -13.11
C SER A 140 3.38 7.36 -12.10
N LEU A 141 3.41 6.31 -11.28
CA LEU A 141 4.48 6.11 -10.29
C LEU A 141 5.75 5.54 -10.93
N GLN A 142 6.92 5.90 -10.39
CA GLN A 142 8.19 5.31 -10.78
C GLN A 142 8.58 4.20 -9.80
N LEU A 143 9.10 3.08 -10.32
CA LEU A 143 9.51 1.91 -9.52
C LEU A 143 11.02 1.83 -9.25
N GLY A 144 11.76 2.91 -9.56
CA GLY A 144 13.19 3.03 -9.24
C GLY A 144 13.44 3.22 -7.74
N ALA A 145 14.72 3.32 -7.34
CA ALA A 145 15.08 3.59 -5.95
C ALA A 145 14.42 4.90 -5.46
N PRO A 146 13.67 4.88 -4.33
CA PRO A 146 13.01 6.07 -3.85
C PRO A 146 14.02 7.04 -3.25
N ARG A 147 13.63 8.32 -3.19
CA ARG A 147 14.41 9.37 -2.54
C ARG A 147 14.34 9.23 -1.01
N THR A 148 15.47 8.95 -0.37
CA THR A 148 15.58 8.69 1.08
C THR A 148 16.38 9.74 1.87
N ASP A 149 16.94 10.76 1.22
CA ASP A 149 17.70 11.87 1.83
C ASP A 149 16.81 12.93 2.52
N VAL A 150 15.52 12.67 2.67
CA VAL A 150 14.55 13.60 3.28
C VAL A 150 14.53 13.40 4.80
N THR A 151 14.65 14.49 5.56
CA THR A 151 14.63 14.48 7.02
C THR A 151 13.28 14.91 7.58
N LEU A 152 12.94 14.41 8.78
CA LEU A 152 11.71 14.79 9.48
C LEU A 152 11.64 16.31 9.70
N ALA A 153 12.71 16.93 10.21
CA ALA A 153 12.75 18.37 10.46
C ALA A 153 12.45 19.20 9.20
N ARG A 154 13.02 18.84 8.05
CA ARG A 154 12.76 19.53 6.78
C ARG A 154 11.29 19.43 6.35
N LEU A 155 10.64 18.30 6.61
CA LEU A 155 9.21 18.13 6.31
C LEU A 155 8.33 18.88 7.32
N GLU A 156 8.69 18.86 8.59
CA GLU A 156 8.00 19.61 9.66
C GLU A 156 8.15 21.14 9.53
N GLU A 157 9.11 21.64 8.78
CA GLU A 157 9.19 23.07 8.47
C GLU A 157 8.26 23.47 7.31
N ARG A 158 7.94 22.52 6.41
CA ARG A 158 7.29 22.81 5.12
C ARG A 158 5.84 22.37 5.03
N VAL A 159 5.46 21.29 5.71
CA VAL A 159 4.12 20.70 5.61
C VAL A 159 3.24 21.23 6.71
N VAL A 160 2.20 22.00 6.38
CA VAL A 160 1.25 22.52 7.37
C VAL A 160 0.23 21.41 7.73
N ASP A 161 -0.27 21.45 8.97
CA ASP A 161 -1.34 20.54 9.40
C ASP A 161 -2.54 20.65 8.46
N PRO A 162 -3.17 19.53 8.10
CA PRO A 162 -4.14 19.52 7.05
C PRO A 162 -5.42 20.25 7.47
N GLY A 163 -5.96 21.06 6.55
CA GLY A 163 -7.33 21.54 6.67
C GLY A 163 -8.35 20.37 6.61
N PRO A 164 -9.63 20.61 6.95
CA PRO A 164 -10.66 19.57 7.07
C PRO A 164 -10.92 18.79 5.76
N THR A 165 -10.47 19.31 4.62
CA THR A 165 -10.67 18.79 3.27
C THR A 165 -9.47 17.99 2.73
N ASN A 166 -8.29 18.09 3.36
CA ASN A 166 -7.05 17.48 2.85
C ASN A 166 -6.58 16.30 3.71
N THR A 167 -7.32 15.19 3.68
CA THR A 167 -7.08 14.02 4.55
C THR A 167 -5.86 13.17 4.17
N MET A 168 -5.26 13.39 2.99
CA MET A 168 -4.12 12.60 2.50
C MET A 168 -2.76 13.25 2.80
N SER A 169 -2.70 14.57 2.94
CA SER A 169 -1.51 15.34 3.30
C SER A 169 -1.55 15.75 4.77
N GLY A 170 -0.45 16.29 5.30
CA GLY A 170 -0.36 16.73 6.69
C GLY A 170 0.36 15.74 7.59
N ARG A 171 0.25 15.95 8.91
CA ARG A 171 1.03 15.24 9.92
C ARG A 171 0.13 14.36 10.79
N PHE A 172 0.57 13.13 11.00
CA PHE A 172 -0.13 12.16 11.84
C PHE A 172 0.89 11.47 12.75
N GLU A 173 0.58 11.40 14.05
CA GLU A 173 1.39 10.68 15.02
C GLU A 173 0.61 9.51 15.61
N TYR A 174 1.29 8.39 15.77
CA TYR A 174 0.71 7.19 16.39
C TYR A 174 1.80 6.33 17.02
N GLY A 175 1.46 5.71 18.14
CA GLY A 175 2.32 4.74 18.81
C GLY A 175 2.10 3.33 18.27
N ILE A 176 3.18 2.55 18.19
CA ILE A 176 3.11 1.12 17.91
C ILE A 176 2.72 0.37 19.18
N ASP A 177 1.57 -0.29 19.11
CA ASP A 177 1.08 -1.18 20.16
C ASP A 177 2.02 -2.38 20.31
N PRO A 178 2.56 -2.67 21.53
CA PRO A 178 3.36 -3.85 21.77
C PRO A 178 2.68 -5.15 21.35
N GLU A 179 1.35 -5.24 21.43
CA GLU A 179 0.61 -6.44 21.02
C GLU A 179 0.66 -6.67 19.50
N ALA A 180 0.95 -5.63 18.71
CA ALA A 180 1.13 -5.71 17.26
C ALA A 180 2.55 -6.18 16.85
N CYS A 181 3.48 -6.30 17.80
CA CYS A 181 4.85 -6.70 17.56
C CYS A 181 5.09 -8.20 17.80
N ASP A 182 6.12 -8.75 17.15
CA ASP A 182 6.60 -10.11 17.38
C ASP A 182 7.37 -10.24 18.71
N GLU A 183 7.87 -11.44 18.98
CA GLU A 183 8.65 -11.75 20.19
C GLU A 183 9.97 -10.95 20.30
N TYR A 184 10.49 -10.45 19.18
CA TYR A 184 11.69 -9.61 19.11
C TYR A 184 11.38 -8.11 19.22
N GLY A 185 10.10 -7.76 19.42
CA GLY A 185 9.63 -6.39 19.57
C GLY A 185 9.54 -5.61 18.26
N PHE A 186 9.55 -6.28 17.10
CA PHE A 186 9.36 -5.67 15.79
C PHE A 186 7.91 -5.78 15.33
N LEU A 187 7.41 -4.77 14.63
CA LEU A 187 6.06 -4.82 14.04
C LEU A 187 5.92 -6.03 13.10
N ARG A 188 4.86 -6.82 13.29
CA ARG A 188 4.59 -8.03 12.49
C ARG A 188 4.27 -7.67 11.05
N GLU A 189 4.65 -8.57 10.14
CA GLU A 189 4.28 -8.47 8.72
C GLU A 189 2.76 -8.50 8.55
N GLY A 190 2.23 -7.70 7.63
CA GLY A 190 0.79 -7.55 7.41
C GLY A 190 0.11 -6.50 8.30
N VAL A 191 0.80 -5.96 9.30
CA VAL A 191 0.35 -4.74 10.01
C VAL A 191 0.93 -3.54 9.28
N ASN A 192 0.10 -2.84 8.50
CA ASN A 192 0.57 -1.72 7.68
C ASN A 192 0.78 -0.46 8.54
N PRO A 193 2.01 0.08 8.61
CA PRO A 193 2.29 1.31 9.35
C PRO A 193 1.44 2.49 8.84
N MET A 194 1.07 2.52 7.56
CA MET A 194 0.23 3.58 6.95
C MET A 194 -1.07 3.83 7.72
N PHE A 195 -1.64 2.80 8.38
CA PHE A 195 -2.90 2.89 9.13
C PHE A 195 -2.70 2.97 10.65
N GLY A 196 -1.54 3.44 11.11
CA GLY A 196 -1.34 3.67 12.52
C GLY A 196 -0.76 2.47 13.28
N GLY A 197 -0.28 1.43 12.60
CA GLY A 197 0.29 0.23 13.24
C GLY A 197 -0.70 -0.61 14.05
N ARG A 198 -2.01 -0.28 14.02
CA ARG A 198 -3.06 -1.09 14.63
C ARG A 198 -3.61 -2.09 13.62
N ARG A 199 -3.83 -3.33 14.05
CA ARG A 199 -4.83 -4.20 13.41
C ARG A 199 -6.17 -3.47 13.63
N ARG A 200 -6.76 -2.91 12.57
CA ARG A 200 -7.96 -2.08 12.72
C ARG A 200 -9.05 -2.92 13.41
N PRO A 201 -9.80 -2.35 14.37
CA PRO A 201 -10.94 -3.02 14.99
C PRO A 201 -11.89 -3.55 13.90
N PRO A 202 -12.65 -4.63 14.18
CA PRO A 202 -13.80 -4.98 13.35
C PRO A 202 -14.65 -3.73 13.15
N ALA A 203 -15.32 -3.61 12.00
CA ALA A 203 -16.16 -2.47 11.65
C ALA A 203 -16.81 -1.88 12.90
N ASP A 204 -16.48 -0.62 13.21
CA ASP A 204 -17.10 0.07 14.35
C ASP A 204 -18.63 -0.11 14.21
N GLU A 205 -19.36 -0.26 15.33
CA GLU A 205 -20.83 -0.37 15.34
C GLU A 205 -21.52 0.78 14.56
N ASP A 206 -20.78 1.86 14.29
CA ASP A 206 -21.18 3.07 13.56
C ASP A 206 -21.05 2.99 12.02
N GLY A 207 -20.57 1.87 11.44
CA GLY A 207 -20.49 1.70 9.98
C GLY A 207 -19.44 2.58 9.28
N SER A 208 -18.40 3.01 10.00
CA SER A 208 -17.33 3.92 9.54
C SER A 208 -16.28 3.28 8.60
N PHE A 209 -16.42 1.99 8.26
CA PHE A 209 -15.40 1.22 7.55
C PHE A 209 -15.18 1.73 6.13
N GLY A 210 -14.04 2.39 5.86
CA GLY A 210 -13.67 2.89 4.54
C GLY A 210 -13.02 4.28 4.58
N PRO A 211 -12.65 4.85 3.42
CA PRO A 211 -12.06 6.19 3.36
C PRO A 211 -13.09 7.30 3.68
N PRO A 212 -12.68 8.47 4.20
CA PRO A 212 -13.55 9.61 4.48
C PRO A 212 -14.29 10.10 3.21
N ILE A 213 -15.51 10.62 3.38
CA ILE A 213 -16.35 11.20 2.32
C ILE A 213 -16.27 12.69 2.59
N LEU A 214 -15.77 13.41 1.61
CA LEU A 214 -15.52 14.84 1.72
C LEU A 214 -16.73 15.56 1.14
N THR A 215 -17.38 16.38 1.96
CA THR A 215 -18.42 17.28 1.47
C THR A 215 -17.77 18.63 1.20
N THR A 216 -17.84 19.08 -0.05
CA THR A 216 -17.32 20.38 -0.45
C THR A 216 -18.34 21.48 -0.14
N ASN A 217 -17.89 22.73 -0.05
CA ASN A 217 -18.78 23.89 0.12
C ASN A 217 -19.78 24.06 -1.05
N GLU A 218 -19.48 23.41 -2.18
CA GLU A 218 -20.30 23.39 -3.40
C GLU A 218 -21.36 22.27 -3.37
N GLY A 219 -21.43 21.49 -2.29
CA GLY A 219 -22.43 20.44 -2.08
C GLY A 219 -22.04 19.07 -2.64
N HIS A 220 -20.92 18.95 -3.36
CA HIS A 220 -20.45 17.67 -3.89
C HIS A 220 -19.99 16.73 -2.77
N ARG A 221 -20.43 15.47 -2.84
CA ARG A 221 -19.90 14.34 -2.07
C ARG A 221 -18.74 13.71 -2.84
N LEU A 222 -17.53 13.98 -2.38
CA LEU A 222 -16.29 13.59 -3.07
C LEU A 222 -15.58 12.45 -2.33
N GLY A 223 -15.09 11.50 -3.12
CA GLY A 223 -14.14 10.47 -2.69
C GLY A 223 -12.86 10.50 -3.53
N TRP A 224 -11.75 10.08 -2.93
CA TRP A 224 -10.50 9.86 -3.65
C TRP A 224 -10.45 8.42 -4.13
N ALA A 225 -10.62 8.21 -5.43
CA ALA A 225 -10.45 6.90 -6.03
C ALA A 225 -8.95 6.65 -6.26
N ILE A 226 -8.37 5.72 -5.49
CA ILE A 226 -6.94 5.37 -5.60
C ILE A 226 -6.72 4.53 -6.85
N MET A 227 -5.89 5.01 -7.76
CA MET A 227 -5.57 4.35 -9.03
C MET A 227 -4.26 3.57 -8.94
N GLU A 228 -3.24 4.14 -8.28
CA GLU A 228 -1.94 3.49 -8.08
C GLU A 228 -1.44 3.74 -6.66
N THR A 229 -0.74 2.76 -6.10
CA THR A 229 0.01 2.93 -4.85
C THR A 229 1.40 2.33 -4.97
N ARG A 230 2.36 2.89 -4.24
CA ARG A 230 3.64 2.21 -3.96
C ARG A 230 3.97 2.36 -2.49
N SER A 231 4.30 1.26 -1.83
CA SER A 231 4.76 1.26 -0.44
C SER A 231 6.15 0.66 -0.37
N VAL A 232 7.14 1.47 0.01
CA VAL A 232 8.51 1.02 0.24
C VAL A 232 8.78 0.99 1.73
N SER A 233 9.21 -0.16 2.22
CA SER A 233 9.59 -0.41 3.62
C SER A 233 11.10 -0.43 3.72
N LEU A 234 11.68 0.53 4.43
CA LEU A 234 13.13 0.68 4.61
C LEU A 234 13.60 0.04 5.91
N GLN A 235 12.80 0.16 6.97
CA GLN A 235 13.10 -0.36 8.30
C GLN A 235 11.83 -0.81 9.02
N THR A 236 12.00 -1.71 9.98
CA THR A 236 10.88 -2.19 10.80
C THR A 236 10.78 -1.38 12.08
N PRO A 237 9.63 -0.75 12.37
CA PRO A 237 9.42 -0.08 13.64
C PRO A 237 9.32 -1.09 14.79
N ARG A 238 9.63 -0.63 16.01
CA ARG A 238 9.63 -1.43 17.23
C ARG A 238 8.43 -1.14 18.13
N ALA A 239 8.18 -2.04 19.07
CA ALA A 239 7.20 -1.85 20.13
C ALA A 239 7.49 -0.54 20.89
N ASN A 240 6.44 0.24 21.15
CA ASN A 240 6.50 1.56 21.78
C ASN A 240 7.19 2.66 20.96
N ASP A 241 7.57 2.42 19.70
CA ASP A 241 7.98 3.52 18.83
C ASP A 241 6.78 4.45 18.58
N THR A 242 7.01 5.75 18.74
CA THR A 242 6.11 6.77 18.19
C THR A 242 6.51 7.04 16.76
N LEU A 243 5.60 6.79 15.83
CA LEU A 243 5.77 7.09 14.42
C LEU A 243 5.15 8.43 14.07
N VAL A 244 5.86 9.19 13.25
CA VAL A 244 5.37 10.43 12.63
C VAL A 244 5.26 10.18 11.14
N SER A 245 4.05 10.32 10.63
CA SER A 245 3.79 10.27 9.20
C SER A 245 3.52 11.66 8.69
N VAL A 246 4.31 12.10 7.72
CA VAL A 246 4.17 13.41 7.09
C VAL A 246 3.83 13.20 5.61
N GLY A 247 2.71 13.74 5.17
CA GLY A 247 2.20 13.63 3.80
C GLY A 247 2.23 14.97 3.06
N ALA A 248 2.63 14.95 1.79
CA ALA A 248 2.59 16.10 0.90
C ALA A 248 2.11 15.70 -0.50
N ASP A 249 1.59 16.66 -1.25
CA ASP A 249 1.30 16.49 -2.67
C ASP A 249 2.56 16.75 -3.49
N VAL A 250 2.95 15.81 -4.35
CA VAL A 250 4.15 15.93 -5.19
C VAL A 250 3.80 16.20 -6.66
N ALA A 251 2.57 15.89 -7.08
CA ALA A 251 2.03 16.32 -8.37
C ALA A 251 0.52 16.62 -8.26
N LEU A 252 0.08 17.69 -8.90
CA LEU A 252 -1.33 18.08 -8.97
C LEU A 252 -1.74 18.28 -10.43
N ALA A 253 -2.75 17.55 -10.88
CA ALA A 253 -3.37 17.71 -12.19
C ALA A 253 -4.81 18.22 -12.03
N ARG A 254 -5.54 18.36 -13.15
CA ARG A 254 -6.91 18.89 -13.16
C ARG A 254 -7.88 18.04 -12.33
N LYS A 255 -7.80 16.71 -12.45
CA LYS A 255 -8.70 15.73 -11.81
C LYS A 255 -7.99 14.77 -10.86
N SER A 256 -6.67 14.80 -10.80
CA SER A 256 -5.87 13.82 -10.05
C SER A 256 -4.79 14.47 -9.23
N ARG A 257 -4.37 13.77 -8.19
CA ARG A 257 -3.25 14.12 -7.32
C ARG A 257 -2.28 12.95 -7.24
N GLN A 258 -1.01 13.24 -7.04
CA GLN A 258 -0.03 12.30 -6.53
C GLN A 258 0.44 12.82 -5.18
N SER A 259 0.25 12.02 -4.13
CA SER A 259 0.72 12.33 -2.79
C SER A 259 1.76 11.33 -2.34
N ARG A 260 2.76 11.82 -1.62
CA ARG A 260 3.81 11.03 -0.98
C ARG A 260 3.72 11.21 0.51
N ARG A 261 3.85 10.12 1.24
CA ARG A 261 3.86 10.08 2.69
C ARG A 261 5.14 9.41 3.17
N TRP A 262 5.87 10.12 4.02
CA TRP A 262 7.07 9.62 4.68
C TRP A 262 6.75 9.27 6.12
N THR A 263 7.19 8.12 6.58
CA THR A 263 7.00 7.69 7.96
C THR A 263 8.35 7.61 8.66
N PHE A 264 8.45 8.26 9.80
CA PHE A 264 9.66 8.35 10.62
C PHE A 264 9.42 7.84 12.03
N VAL A 265 10.47 7.42 12.71
CA VAL A 265 10.47 7.22 14.17
C VAL A 265 10.73 8.58 14.84
N ARG A 266 9.76 9.09 15.63
CA ARG A 266 9.78 10.45 16.24
C ARG A 266 11.10 10.77 16.94
N HIS A 267 11.56 9.86 17.80
CA HIS A 267 12.70 10.14 18.68
C HIS A 267 14.06 10.03 18.00
N THR A 268 14.17 9.28 16.88
CA THR A 268 15.44 9.15 16.14
C THR A 268 15.47 9.96 14.83
N GLY A 269 14.31 10.34 14.30
CA GLY A 269 14.19 10.92 12.97
C GLY A 269 14.50 9.94 11.83
N LYS A 270 14.65 8.63 12.11
CA LYS A 270 14.93 7.62 11.07
C LYS A 270 13.71 7.41 10.19
N LEU A 271 13.91 7.46 8.88
CA LEU A 271 12.89 7.14 7.88
C LEU A 271 12.70 5.63 7.82
N ILE A 272 11.46 5.17 8.03
CA ILE A 272 11.12 3.74 8.02
C ILE A 272 10.37 3.31 6.76
N GLY A 273 9.68 4.24 6.10
CA GLY A 273 8.91 3.91 4.90
C GLY A 273 8.42 5.11 4.12
N ILE A 274 8.12 4.86 2.84
CA ILE A 274 7.60 5.84 1.90
C ILE A 274 6.37 5.23 1.23
N HIS A 275 5.28 6.00 1.20
CA HIS A 275 4.03 5.58 0.57
C HIS A 275 3.55 6.61 -0.43
N ASP A 276 3.50 6.21 -1.69
CA ASP A 276 2.98 7.00 -2.80
C ASP A 276 1.56 6.57 -3.16
N HIS A 277 0.72 7.56 -3.46
CA HIS A 277 -0.65 7.34 -3.94
C HIS A 277 -0.91 8.23 -5.14
N VAL A 278 -1.58 7.68 -6.15
CA VAL A 278 -2.18 8.43 -7.24
C VAL A 278 -3.68 8.28 -7.13
N ALA A 279 -4.39 9.39 -6.96
CA ALA A 279 -5.82 9.40 -6.75
C ALA A 279 -6.53 10.35 -7.71
N VAL A 280 -7.76 10.00 -8.09
CA VAL A 280 -8.65 10.82 -8.91
C VAL A 280 -9.81 11.31 -8.05
N ALA A 281 -10.19 12.57 -8.21
CA ALA A 281 -11.38 13.14 -7.59
C ALA A 281 -12.63 12.53 -8.22
N LEU A 282 -13.41 11.79 -7.43
CA LEU A 282 -14.63 11.13 -7.86
C LEU A 282 -15.83 11.77 -7.18
N ASP A 283 -16.83 12.18 -7.96
CA ASP A 283 -18.15 12.51 -7.44
C ASP A 283 -18.87 11.19 -7.13
N LEU A 284 -19.25 11.00 -5.86
CA LEU A 284 -19.82 9.75 -5.37
C LEU A 284 -21.29 9.57 -5.76
N ASP A 285 -22.00 10.65 -6.06
CA ASP A 285 -23.40 10.60 -6.47
C ASP A 285 -23.50 10.33 -7.98
N GLU A 286 -22.67 11.00 -8.79
CA GLU A 286 -22.62 10.79 -10.23
C GLU A 286 -21.71 9.64 -10.67
N ARG A 287 -20.90 9.09 -9.75
CA ARG A 287 -19.86 8.05 -9.97
C ARG A 287 -18.94 8.36 -11.14
N ARG A 288 -18.50 9.63 -11.26
CA ARG A 288 -17.60 10.06 -12.35
C ARG A 288 -16.46 10.94 -11.87
N ALA A 289 -15.36 10.90 -12.62
CA ALA A 289 -14.20 11.73 -12.33
C ALA A 289 -14.49 13.21 -12.61
N ILE A 290 -14.38 14.03 -11.58
CA ILE A 290 -14.61 15.48 -11.63
C ILE A 290 -13.31 16.25 -11.52
N GLU A 291 -13.37 17.54 -11.81
CA GLU A 291 -12.26 18.44 -11.50
C GLU A 291 -12.13 18.60 -9.99
N ILE A 292 -10.90 18.74 -9.51
CA ILE A 292 -10.66 19.04 -8.11
C ILE A 292 -11.29 20.42 -7.81
N PRO A 293 -12.28 20.51 -6.90
CA PRO A 293 -12.94 21.76 -6.54
C PRO A 293 -11.93 22.82 -6.11
N ASN A 294 -12.21 24.09 -6.42
CA ASN A 294 -11.25 25.18 -6.19
C ASN A 294 -10.87 25.35 -4.72
N SER A 295 -11.84 25.15 -3.82
CA SER A 295 -11.60 25.18 -2.37
C SER A 295 -10.56 24.13 -1.95
N MET A 296 -10.78 22.87 -2.34
CA MET A 296 -9.88 21.75 -2.06
C MET A 296 -8.51 21.92 -2.72
N ARG A 297 -8.47 22.41 -3.96
CA ARG A 297 -7.22 22.68 -4.67
C ARG A 297 -6.34 23.66 -3.90
N ARG A 298 -6.90 24.75 -3.38
CA ARG A 298 -6.14 25.73 -2.57
C ARG A 298 -5.57 25.09 -1.31
N ASP A 299 -6.33 24.23 -0.64
CA ASP A 299 -5.88 23.51 0.55
C ASP A 299 -4.76 22.49 0.22
N MET A 300 -4.79 21.89 -0.97
CA MET A 300 -3.74 21.00 -1.46
C MET A 300 -2.48 21.77 -1.84
N GLU A 301 -2.62 22.96 -2.44
CA GLU A 301 -1.50 23.83 -2.83
C GLU A 301 -0.63 24.27 -1.63
N GLN A 302 -1.19 24.33 -0.43
CA GLN A 302 -0.43 24.61 0.80
C GLN A 302 0.62 23.55 1.13
N ASN A 303 0.35 22.29 0.78
CA ASN A 303 1.22 21.14 1.01
C ASN A 303 1.77 20.57 -0.31
N TYR A 304 1.82 21.40 -1.36
CA TYR A 304 2.36 21.01 -2.66
C TYR A 304 3.87 21.19 -2.72
N LEU A 305 4.61 20.08 -2.72
CA LEU A 305 6.07 20.01 -2.66
C LEU A 305 6.62 19.19 -3.85
N PRO A 306 6.59 19.73 -5.08
CA PRO A 306 7.01 19.00 -6.28
C PRO A 306 8.51 18.65 -6.30
N ASP A 307 9.34 19.35 -5.54
CA ASP A 307 10.76 19.05 -5.40
C ASP A 307 11.04 17.74 -4.63
N LEU A 308 10.01 17.16 -4.01
CA LEU A 308 10.08 15.91 -3.24
C LEU A 308 9.47 14.70 -3.97
N ALA A 309 9.11 14.86 -5.25
CA ALA A 309 8.66 13.80 -6.14
C ALA A 309 9.71 12.67 -6.30
#